data_AF-A0A822EC91-F1
#
_entry.id   AF-A0A822EC91-F1
#
_cell.length_a   1.000
_cell.length_b   1.000
_cell.length_c   1.000
_cell.angle_alpha   90.00
_cell.angle_beta   90.00
_cell.angle_gamma   90.00
#
_symmetry.space_group_name_H-M   'P 1'
#
loop_
_entity.id
_entity.type
_entity.pdbx_description
1 polymer ?
#
loop_
_entity_poly.entity_id
_entity_poly.type
_entity_poly.pdbx_seq_one_letter_code
_entity_poly.pdbx_strand_id
1 'polypeptide(L)' 'DKNNIIHIRKGTDPDIDSYSAFADNNKVQKTVLDTELKKRNVAHVIVAGLAIDFCVGATALDAMDLN' A
#
# COMPACT_ATOMS: atom_id res chain seq x y z
N ASP A 1 -4.09 14.18 -15.25
CA ASP A 1 -5.50 14.32 -14.85
C ASP A 1 -5.59 14.08 -13.34
N LYS A 2 -6.01 15.08 -12.56
CA LYS A 2 -6.10 14.96 -11.09
C LYS A 2 -7.15 13.93 -10.64
N ASN A 3 -8.05 13.53 -11.54
CA ASN A 3 -9.09 12.54 -11.27
C ASN A 3 -8.55 11.10 -11.13
N ASN A 4 -7.26 10.86 -11.39
CA ASN A 4 -6.62 9.55 -11.27
C ASN A 4 -5.70 9.40 -10.04
N ILE A 5 -5.73 10.34 -9.10
CA ILE A 5 -4.93 10.26 -7.87
C ILE A 5 -5.80 9.67 -6.76
N ILE A 6 -5.29 8.64 -6.09
CA ILE A 6 -5.90 8.05 -4.89
C ILE A 6 -4.98 8.32 -3.72
N HIS A 7 -5.53 8.89 -2.64
CA HIS A 7 -4.79 9.10 -1.40
C HIS A 7 -5.06 7.96 -0.42
N ILE A 8 -4.01 7.25 -0.05
CA ILE A 8 -4.06 6.19 0.96
C ILE A 8 -3.40 6.71 2.25
N ARG A 9 -4.08 6.55 3.38
CA ARG A 9 -3.52 6.81 4.72
C ARG A 9 -3.23 5.47 5.39
N LYS A 10 -2.09 5.38 6.07
CA LYS A 10 -1.60 4.21 6.79
C LYS A 10 -1.04 4.65 8.15
N GLY A 11 -0.91 3.73 9.10
CA GLY A 11 -0.43 4.03 10.46
C GLY A 11 -1.42 4.91 11.24
N THR A 12 -2.71 4.69 11.04
CA THR A 12 -3.79 5.46 11.68
C THR A 12 -4.25 4.87 13.01
N ASP A 13 -3.89 3.62 13.25
CA ASP A 13 -4.11 2.96 14.54
C ASP A 13 -2.90 3.25 15.44
N PRO A 14 -3.08 3.84 16.63
CA PRO A 14 -1.98 4.18 17.52
C PRO A 14 -1.24 2.97 18.10
N ASP A 15 -1.87 1.79 18.12
CA ASP A 15 -1.31 0.58 18.73
C ASP A 15 -0.50 -0.26 17.72
N ILE A 16 -0.57 0.08 16.43
CA ILE A 16 0.10 -0.67 15.37
C ILE A 16 0.62 0.21 14.24
N ASP A 17 1.91 0.08 13.96
CA ASP A 17 2.54 0.75 12.83
C ASP A 17 2.20 0.05 11.50
N SER A 18 2.34 0.79 10.39
CA SER A 18 2.05 0.31 9.05
C SER A 18 3.06 0.89 8.08
N TYR A 19 4.05 0.09 7.69
CA TYR A 19 5.02 0.46 6.66
C TYR A 19 4.43 0.33 5.26
N SER A 20 3.78 -0.80 4.99
CA SER A 20 3.16 -1.06 3.70
C SER A 20 1.92 -0.18 3.49
N ALA A 21 1.75 0.30 2.26
CA ALA A 21 0.51 0.97 1.86
C ALA A 21 -0.68 0.01 1.70
N PHE A 22 -0.47 -1.32 1.78
CA PHE A 22 -1.53 -2.33 1.62
C PHE A 22 -2.14 -2.80 2.94
N ALA A 23 -1.33 -2.94 3.99
CA ALA A 23 -1.80 -3.39 5.30
C ALA A 23 -0.87 -2.91 6.42
N ASP A 24 -1.35 -2.96 7.66
CA ASP A 24 -0.52 -2.79 8.84
C ASP A 24 0.55 -3.88 8.98
N ASN A 25 1.51 -3.67 9.88
CA ASN A 25 2.67 -4.57 10.03
C ASN A 25 2.28 -5.97 10.53
N ASN A 26 1.10 -6.16 11.14
CA ASN A 26 0.59 -7.46 11.55
C ASN A 26 -0.40 -8.07 10.54
N LYS A 27 -0.63 -7.40 9.41
CA LYS A 27 -1.59 -7.77 8.35
C LYS A 27 -3.04 -7.91 8.85
N VAL A 28 -3.40 -7.23 9.94
CA VAL A 28 -4.76 -7.29 10.52
C VAL A 28 -5.68 -6.33 9.80
N GLN A 29 -5.26 -5.07 9.64
CA GLN A 29 -6.00 -4.03 8.95
C GLN A 29 -5.41 -3.80 7.57
N LYS A 30 -6.26 -3.94 6.55
CA LYS A 30 -5.92 -3.64 5.16
C LYS A 30 -6.38 -2.24 4.80
N THR A 31 -5.59 -1.56 3.97
CA THR A 31 -6.03 -0.32 3.32
C THR A 31 -6.92 -0.65 2.12
N VAL A 32 -7.49 0.39 1.50
CA VAL A 32 -8.29 0.24 0.27
C VAL A 32 -7.43 0.03 -0.99
N LEU A 33 -6.10 0.09 -0.91
CA LEU A 33 -5.23 0.12 -2.08
C LEU A 33 -5.37 -1.14 -2.95
N ASP A 34 -5.35 -2.35 -2.36
CA ASP A 34 -5.52 -3.62 -3.09
C ASP A 34 -6.84 -3.63 -3.89
N THR A 35 -7.92 -3.26 -3.21
CA THR A 35 -9.26 -3.18 -3.82
C THR A 35 -9.29 -2.20 -4.98
N GLU A 36 -8.67 -1.04 -4.85
CA GLU A 36 -8.64 -0.02 -5.90
C GLU A 36 -7.79 -0.42 -7.11
N LEU A 37 -6.65 -1.08 -6.89
CA LEU A 37 -5.82 -1.61 -7.98
C LEU A 37 -6.55 -2.71 -8.76
N LYS A 38 -7.20 -3.65 -8.07
CA LYS A 38 -7.99 -4.73 -8.67
C LYS A 38 -9.16 -4.19 -9.49
N LYS A 39 -9.94 -3.25 -8.95
CA LYS A 39 -11.04 -2.59 -9.69
C LYS A 39 -10.58 -1.94 -10.99
N ARG A 40 -9.33 -1.48 -11.04
CA ARG A 40 -8.74 -0.79 -12.18
C ARG A 40 -7.94 -1.72 -13.10
N ASN A 41 -7.94 -3.03 -12.83
CA ASN A 41 -7.18 -4.04 -13.58
C ASN A 41 -5.68 -3.70 -13.70
N VAL A 42 -5.08 -3.20 -12.62
CA VAL A 42 -3.66 -2.88 -12.59
C VAL A 42 -2.84 -4.17 -12.44
N ALA A 43 -2.01 -4.47 -13.45
CA ALA A 43 -1.12 -5.63 -13.45
C ALA A 43 0.33 -5.29 -13.04
N HIS A 44 0.72 -4.02 -13.10
CA HIS A 44 2.07 -3.57 -12.81
C HIS A 44 2.05 -2.39 -11.83
N VAL A 45 2.78 -2.53 -10.73
CA VAL A 45 2.92 -1.50 -9.71
C VAL A 45 4.37 -1.02 -9.70
N ILE A 46 4.57 0.30 -9.79
CA ILE A 46 5.87 0.94 -9.62
C ILE A 46 5.82 1.70 -8.30
N VAL A 47 6.74 1.38 -7.39
CA VAL A 47 6.82 2.01 -6.07
C VAL A 47 8.03 2.93 -6.03
N ALA A 48 7.80 4.18 -5.63
CA ALA A 48 8.84 5.18 -5.42
C ALA A 48 8.47 6.06 -4.23
N GLY A 49 9.47 6.65 -3.58
CA GLY A 49 9.27 7.49 -2.40
C GLY A 49 10.34 7.22 -1.35
N LEU A 50 9.97 7.37 -0.08
CA LEU A 50 10.85 7.18 1.07
C LEU A 50 10.13 6.45 2.21
N ALA A 51 10.83 5.74 3.10
CA ALA A 51 12.22 5.30 2.96
C ALA A 51 12.30 3.93 2.25
N ILE A 52 13.43 3.66 1.57
CA ILE A 52 13.63 2.46 0.74
C ILE A 52 13.47 1.15 1.53
N ASP A 53 14.03 1.13 2.73
CA ASP A 53 14.12 0.02 3.68
C ASP A 53 12.90 -0.11 4.60
N PHE A 54 11.94 0.80 4.48
CA PHE A 54 10.69 0.77 5.24
C PHE A 54 9.48 0.83 4.31
N CYS A 55 8.90 2.01 4.12
CA CYS A 55 7.61 2.15 3.47
C CYS A 55 7.64 1.72 2.00
N VAL A 56 8.71 2.06 1.27
CA VAL A 56 8.85 1.67 -0.14
C VAL A 56 9.05 0.16 -0.24
N GLY A 57 10.02 -0.40 0.49
CA GLY A 57 10.33 -1.83 0.46
C GLY A 57 9.14 -2.69 0.88
N ALA A 58 8.51 -2.38 2.02
CA ALA A 58 7.34 -3.11 2.50
C ALA A 58 6.16 -3.04 1.54
N THR A 59 5.91 -1.87 0.92
CA THR A 59 4.83 -1.74 -0.07
C THR A 59 5.12 -2.53 -1.34
N ALA A 60 6.38 -2.53 -1.81
CA ALA A 60 6.77 -3.27 -3.01
C ALA A 60 6.68 -4.79 -2.79
N LEU A 61 7.12 -5.28 -1.64
CA LEU A 61 7.00 -6.69 -1.27
C LEU A 61 5.54 -7.13 -1.16
N ASP A 62 4.71 -6.36 -0.45
CA ASP A 62 3.29 -6.66 -0.34
C ASP A 62 2.57 -6.66 -1.70
N ALA A 63 2.96 -5.79 -2.63
CA ALA A 63 2.38 -5.77 -3.98
C ALA A 63 2.63 -7.08 -4.74
N MET A 64 3.74 -7.79 -4.45
CA MET A 64 4.07 -9.07 -5.08
C MET A 64 3.25 -10.23 -4.51
N ASP A 65 2.79 -10.12 -3.27
CA ASP A 65 1.98 -11.14 -2.59
C ASP A 65 0.48 -11.07 -2.95
N LEU A 66 0.08 -10.06 -3.74
CA LEU A 66 -1.29 -9.90 -4.23
C LEU A 66 -1.50 -10.70 -5.51
N ASN A 67 -2.19 -11.83 -5.40
CA ASN A 67 -2.77 -12.56 -6.53
C ASN A 67 -3.95 -11.81 -7.16
#